data_AF-A0AAE9NMM6-F1
#
_entry.id   AF-A0AAE9NMM6-F1
#
_cell.length_a   1.000
_cell.length_b   1.000
_cell.length_c   1.000
_cell.angle_alpha   90.00
_cell.angle_beta   90.00
_cell.angle_gamma   90.00
#
_symmetry.space_group_name_H-M   'P 1'
#
loop_
_entity.id
_entity.type
_entity.pdbx_description
1 polymer ?
#
loop_
_entity_poly.entity_id
_entity_poly.type
_entity_poly.pdbx_seq_one_letter_code
_entity_poly.pdbx_strand_id
1 'polypeptide(L)'
;MIGNERHTLVGVIGEDLLRNAKLPVLLMVAVLVSAVFVVTTAHRTRLLTAERERLLLERDALDIEWRNLILEENSLGDHSRVERIATEKLQMGHVDPSQENIVVK
;
A
#
# COMPACT_ATOMS: atom_id res chain seq x y z
N MET A 1 64.84 -15.53 -51.15
CA MET A 1 65.29 -15.17 -49.79
C MET A 1 64.05 -14.86 -48.98
N ILE A 2 63.82 -15.60 -47.90
CA ILE A 2 62.57 -15.64 -47.14
C ILE A 2 62.46 -14.33 -46.35
N GLY A 3 61.43 -13.54 -46.66
CA GLY A 3 61.15 -12.25 -46.02
C GLY A 3 60.83 -12.43 -44.53
N ASN A 4 61.55 -11.70 -43.69
CA ASN A 4 61.41 -11.71 -42.25
C ASN A 4 60.20 -10.85 -41.84
N GLU A 5 58.99 -11.40 -41.95
CA GLU A 5 57.80 -10.80 -41.35
C GLU A 5 57.84 -11.00 -39.84
N ARG A 6 58.49 -10.06 -39.13
CA ARG A 6 58.36 -9.95 -37.68
C ARG A 6 56.98 -9.40 -37.34
N HIS A 7 55.95 -10.23 -37.49
CA HIS A 7 54.65 -9.94 -36.91
C HIS A 7 54.82 -9.96 -35.40
N THR A 8 54.93 -8.78 -34.81
CA THR A 8 54.98 -8.64 -33.35
C THR A 8 53.68 -9.22 -32.81
N LEU A 9 53.76 -10.34 -32.07
CA LEU A 9 52.59 -11.09 -31.56
C LEU A 9 51.60 -10.19 -30.80
N VAL A 10 52.14 -9.15 -30.15
CA VAL A 10 51.36 -8.11 -29.45
C VAL A 10 50.42 -7.35 -30.40
N GLY A 11 50.85 -7.07 -31.63
CA GLY A 11 50.03 -6.39 -32.64
C GLY A 11 48.86 -7.24 -33.13
N VAL A 12 49.11 -8.54 -33.36
CA VAL A 12 48.07 -9.49 -33.80
C VAL A 12 47.04 -9.72 -32.70
N ILE A 13 47.47 -9.87 -31.45
CA ILE A 13 46.56 -10.01 -30.30
C ILE A 13 45.75 -8.74 -30.08
N GLY A 14 46.36 -7.56 -30.26
CA GLY A 14 45.65 -6.29 -30.18
C GLY A 14 44.58 -6.14 -31.27
N GLU A 15 44.90 -6.55 -32.50
CA GLU A 15 43.98 -6.53 -33.63
C GLU A 15 42.84 -7.56 -33.46
N ASP A 16 43.14 -8.79 -33.02
CA ASP A 16 42.13 -9.81 -32.71
C ASP A 16 41.23 -9.41 -31.53
N LEU A 17 41.80 -8.77 -30.51
CA LEU A 17 41.04 -8.21 -29.40
C LEU A 17 40.10 -7.11 -29.89
N LEU A 18 40.56 -6.19 -30.72
CA LEU A 18 39.72 -5.15 -31.33
C LEU A 18 38.63 -5.73 -32.24
N ARG A 19 38.94 -6.80 -32.97
CA ARG A 19 38.00 -7.48 -33.88
C ARG A 19 36.89 -8.22 -33.11
N ASN A 20 37.25 -8.86 -31.99
CA ASN A 20 36.34 -9.62 -31.13
C ASN A 20 35.71 -8.79 -29.99
N ALA A 21 36.21 -7.58 -29.72
CA ALA A 21 35.73 -6.69 -28.66
C ALA A 21 34.27 -6.26 -28.81
N LYS A 22 33.67 -6.44 -29.99
CA LYS A 22 32.26 -6.11 -30.26
C LYS A 22 31.30 -6.80 -29.27
N LEU A 23 31.53 -8.09 -29.00
CA LEU A 23 30.69 -8.87 -28.10
C LEU A 23 30.81 -8.44 -26.62
N PRO A 24 32.01 -8.33 -26.02
CA PRO A 24 32.13 -7.85 -24.64
C PRO A 24 31.69 -6.40 -24.47
N VAL A 25 31.92 -5.52 -25.46
CA VAL A 25 31.42 -4.14 -25.41
C VAL A 25 29.88 -4.12 -25.43
N LEU A 26 29.25 -4.93 -26.28
CA LEU A 26 27.79 -5.05 -26.31
C LEU A 26 27.23 -5.59 -24.99
N LEU A 27 27.86 -6.61 -24.40
CA LEU A 27 27.47 -7.12 -23.08
C LEU A 27 27.66 -6.08 -21.98
N MET A 28 28.74 -5.31 -22.01
CA MET A 28 28.98 -4.21 -21.06
C MET A 28 27.87 -3.16 -21.15
N VAL A 29 27.50 -2.75 -22.37
CA VAL A 29 26.39 -1.81 -22.58
C VAL A 29 25.07 -2.41 -22.07
N ALA A 30 24.80 -3.70 -22.36
CA ALA A 30 23.60 -4.37 -21.86
C ALA A 30 23.52 -4.38 -20.33
N VAL A 31 24.63 -4.64 -19.64
CA VAL A 31 24.72 -4.60 -18.17
C VAL A 31 24.49 -3.19 -17.64
N LEU A 32 25.07 -2.16 -18.28
CA LEU A 32 24.84 -0.77 -17.88
C LEU A 32 23.37 -0.36 -18.03
N VAL A 33 22.74 -0.73 -19.14
CA VAL A 33 21.30 -0.48 -19.36
C VAL A 33 20.46 -1.22 -18.32
N SER A 34 20.78 -2.48 -18.03
CA SER A 34 20.11 -3.26 -16.99
C SER A 34 20.23 -2.59 -15.62
N ALA A 35 21.43 -2.12 -15.25
CA ALA A 35 21.66 -1.43 -13.98
C ALA A 35 20.80 -0.17 -13.85
N VAL A 36 20.75 0.67 -14.88
CA VAL A 36 19.88 1.86 -14.91
C VAL A 36 18.40 1.48 -14.80
N PHE A 37 17.97 0.43 -15.51
CA PHE A 37 16.60 -0.04 -15.46
C PHE A 37 16.19 -0.54 -14.07
N VAL A 38 17.07 -1.28 -13.39
CA VAL A 38 16.84 -1.75 -12.03
C VAL A 38 16.73 -0.58 -11.05
N VAL A 39 17.63 0.40 -11.12
CA VAL A 39 17.61 1.58 -10.24
C VAL A 39 16.35 2.41 -10.45
N THR A 40 15.99 2.68 -11.70
CA THR A 40 14.78 3.44 -12.03
C THR A 40 13.52 2.72 -11.59
N THR A 41 13.43 1.40 -11.81
CA THR A 41 12.32 0.57 -11.33
C THR A 41 12.22 0.61 -9.81
N ALA A 42 13.33 0.41 -9.09
CA ALA A 42 13.35 0.46 -7.64
C ALA A 42 12.91 1.82 -7.09
N HIS A 43 13.33 2.92 -7.71
CA HIS A 43 12.91 4.27 -7.33
C HIS A 43 11.40 4.46 -7.53
N ARG A 44 10.87 4.01 -8.66
CA ARG A 44 9.44 4.09 -8.98
C ARG A 44 8.60 3.22 -8.04
N THR A 45 9.07 2.03 -7.71
CA THR A 45 8.44 1.16 -6.71
C THR A 45 8.36 1.85 -5.36
N ARG A 46 9.46 2.48 -4.89
CA ARG A 46 9.46 3.19 -3.60
C ARG A 46 8.44 4.33 -3.57
N LEU A 47 8.33 5.11 -4.64
CA LEU A 47 7.35 6.19 -4.75
C LEU A 47 5.91 5.66 -4.69
N LEU A 48 5.60 4.64 -5.50
CA LEU A 48 4.28 4.03 -5.55
C LEU A 48 3.89 3.36 -4.22
N THR A 49 4.84 2.70 -3.55
CA THR A 49 4.62 2.11 -2.23
C THR A 49 4.31 3.20 -1.20
N ALA A 50 5.05 4.31 -1.20
CA ALA A 50 4.81 5.41 -0.26
C ALA A 50 3.42 6.06 -0.47
N GLU A 51 3.00 6.24 -1.72
CA GLU A 51 1.66 6.75 -2.03
C GLU A 51 0.56 5.76 -1.57
N ARG A 52 0.76 4.47 -1.83
CA ARG A 52 -0.15 3.43 -1.36
C ARG A 52 -0.26 3.42 0.17
N GLU A 53 0.87 3.50 0.87
CA GLU A 53 0.90 3.55 2.34
C GLU A 53 0.15 4.77 2.87
N ARG A 54 0.30 5.94 2.23
CA ARG A 54 -0.44 7.15 2.60
C ARG A 54 -1.95 6.96 2.49
N LEU A 55 -2.43 6.39 1.38
CA LEU A 55 -3.86 6.13 1.19
C LEU A 55 -4.41 5.10 2.20
N LEU A 56 -3.62 4.09 2.55
CA LEU A 56 -4.00 3.13 3.58
C LEU A 56 -4.13 3.78 4.95
N LEU A 57 -3.20 4.68 5.31
CA LEU A 57 -3.28 5.43 6.57
C LEU A 57 -4.52 6.33 6.63
N GLU A 58 -4.86 6.99 5.53
CA GLU A 58 -6.07 7.82 5.44
C GLU A 58 -7.34 6.98 5.60
N ARG A 59 -7.40 5.82 4.94
CA ARG A 59 -8.50 4.86 5.11
C ARG A 59 -8.63 4.43 6.58
N ASP A 60 -7.52 4.11 7.23
CA ASP A 60 -7.52 3.64 8.61
C ASP A 60 -8.00 4.73 9.57
N ALA A 61 -7.61 5.99 9.33
CA ALA A 61 -8.10 7.13 10.10
C ALA A 61 -9.62 7.29 9.97
N LEU A 62 -10.16 7.20 8.75
CA LEU A 62 -11.60 7.27 8.49
C LEU A 62 -12.37 6.10 9.12
N ASP A 63 -11.82 4.88 9.10
CA ASP A 63 -12.43 3.71 9.73
C ASP A 63 -12.52 3.87 11.25
N ILE A 64 -11.50 4.47 11.88
CA ILE A 64 -11.53 4.81 13.31
C ILE A 64 -12.59 5.85 13.60
N GLU A 65 -12.66 6.93 12.81
CA GLU A 65 -13.65 7.98 12.99
C GLU A 65 -15.08 7.44 12.83
N TRP A 66 -15.31 6.63 11.79
CA TRP A 66 -16.58 5.96 11.54
C TRP A 66 -17.00 5.07 12.72
N ARG A 67 -16.07 4.27 13.26
CA ARG A 67 -16.34 3.46 14.46
C ARG A 67 -16.70 4.31 15.67
N ASN A 68 -16.02 5.44 15.86
CA ASN A 68 -16.32 6.36 16.95
C ASN A 68 -17.72 6.97 16.80
N LEU A 69 -18.09 7.38 15.59
CA LEU A 69 -19.43 7.90 15.29
C LEU A 69 -20.51 6.85 15.54
N ILE A 70 -20.29 5.59 15.19
CA ILE A 70 -21.21 4.49 15.51
C ILE A 70 -21.36 4.33 17.02
N LEU A 71 -20.27 4.40 17.79
CA LEU A 71 -20.34 4.31 19.24
C LEU A 71 -21.12 5.48 19.85
N GLU A 72 -20.92 6.69 19.32
CA GLU A 72 -21.66 7.89 19.71
C GLU A 72 -23.17 7.74 19.39
N GLU A 73 -23.51 7.28 18.18
CA GLU A 73 -24.90 7.05 17.78
C GLU A 73 -25.59 5.99 18.66
N ASN A 74 -24.92 4.87 18.94
CA ASN A 74 -25.45 3.85 19.84
C ASN A 74 -25.63 4.41 21.26
N SER A 75 -24.67 5.20 21.77
CA SER A 75 -24.79 5.88 23.07
C SER A 75 -25.99 6.85 23.11
N LEU A 76 -26.29 7.53 22.00
CA LEU A 76 -27.42 8.45 21.86
C LEU A 76 -28.75 7.73 21.57
N GLY A 77 -28.71 6.48 21.10
CA GLY A 77 -29.84 5.69 20.63
C GLY A 77 -30.47 4.75 21.65
N ASP A 78 -29.69 4.16 22.57
CA ASP A 78 -30.09 2.86 23.14
C ASP A 78 -31.03 2.88 24.35
N HIS A 79 -31.13 3.95 25.15
CA HIS A 79 -32.09 3.93 26.28
C HIS A 79 -32.48 5.30 26.83
N SER A 80 -31.51 6.19 26.99
CA SER A 80 -31.70 7.40 27.80
C SER A 80 -32.71 8.39 27.21
N ARG A 81 -32.86 8.47 25.87
CA ARG A 81 -33.73 9.47 25.24
C ARG A 81 -35.19 9.06 25.26
N VAL A 82 -35.49 7.79 24.96
CA VAL A 82 -36.86 7.28 24.97
C VAL A 82 -37.35 7.10 26.40
N GLU A 83 -36.51 6.55 27.29
CA GLU A 83 -36.86 6.37 28.70
C GLU A 83 -37.06 7.71 29.41
N ARG A 84 -36.16 8.69 29.20
CA ARG A 84 -36.34 10.04 29.78
C ARG A 84 -37.60 10.73 29.26
N ILE A 85 -37.94 10.61 27.97
CA ILE A 85 -39.19 11.18 27.44
C ILE A 85 -40.40 10.46 28.03
N ALA A 86 -40.36 9.13 28.17
CA ALA A 86 -41.44 8.35 28.76
C ALA A 86 -41.65 8.68 30.24
N THR A 87 -40.57 8.80 31.02
CA THR A 87 -40.66 9.10 32.46
C THR A 87 -40.94 10.57 32.74
N GLU A 88 -40.26 11.52 32.08
CA GLU A 88 -40.39 12.96 32.38
C GLU A 88 -41.59 13.62 31.68
N LYS A 89 -41.89 13.29 30.42
CA LYS A 89 -43.00 13.92 29.68
C LYS A 89 -44.30 13.14 29.73
N LEU A 90 -44.23 11.81 29.76
CA LEU A 90 -45.42 10.96 29.75
C LEU A 90 -45.79 10.43 31.14
N GLN A 91 -45.01 10.75 32.19
CA GLN A 91 -45.18 10.25 33.57
C GLN A 91 -45.36 8.73 33.64
N MET A 92 -44.76 7.99 32.70
CA MET A 92 -44.80 6.53 32.70
C MET A 92 -43.86 6.02 33.79
N GLY A 93 -44.45 5.43 34.83
CA GLY A 93 -43.76 4.69 35.89
C GLY A 93 -44.13 3.21 35.84
N HIS A 94 -43.26 2.36 36.38
CA HIS A 94 -43.53 0.92 36.48
C HIS A 94 -44.80 0.69 37.31
N VAL A 95 -45.82 0.11 36.69
CA VAL A 95 -47.10 -0.19 37.36
C VAL A 95 -46.94 -1.43 38.23
N ASP A 96 -47.50 -1.35 39.43
CA ASP A 96 -47.52 -2.44 40.41
C ASP A 96 -48.24 -3.67 39.81
N PRO A 97 -47.74 -4.91 40.01
CA PRO A 97 -48.31 -6.14 39.41
C PRO A 97 -49.80 -6.38 39.71
N SER A 98 -50.34 -5.66 40.70
CA SER A 98 -51.74 -5.69 41.11
C SER A 98 -52.70 -4.85 40.23
N GLN A 99 -52.20 -4.12 39.23
CA GLN A 99 -52.99 -3.25 38.33
C GLN A 99 -52.83 -3.58 36.83
N GLU A 100 -52.25 -4.74 36.49
CA GLU A 100 -52.01 -5.13 35.10
C GLU A 100 -53.27 -5.77 34.47
N ASN A 101 -53.83 -5.16 33.43
CA ASN A 101 -54.94 -5.74 32.67
C ASN A 101 -54.42 -6.21 31.29
N ILE A 102 -54.10 -7.51 31.19
CA ILE A 102 -53.54 -8.11 29.99
C ILE A 102 -54.69 -8.48 29.06
N VAL A 103 -54.87 -7.71 27.98
CA VAL A 103 -55.83 -8.06 26.93
C VAL A 103 -55.18 -9.08 26.00
N VAL A 104 -55.51 -10.35 26.21
CA VAL A 104 -55.14 -11.44 25.32
C VAL A 104 -56.13 -11.46 24.16
N LYS A 105 -55.63 -11.42 22.92
CA LYS A 105 -56.44 -11.57 21.70
C LYS A 105 -56.52 -13.03 21.26
#